data_AF-A0A7W2TT68-F1
#
_entry.id   AF-A0A7W2TT68-F1
#
_cell.length_a   1.000
_cell.length_b   1.000
_cell.length_c   1.000
_cell.angle_alpha   90.00
_cell.angle_beta   90.00
_cell.angle_gamma   90.00
#
_symmetry.space_group_name_H-M   'P 1'
#
loop_
_entity.id
_entity.type
_entity.pdbx_description
1 polymer ?
#
loop_
_entity_poly.entity_id
_entity_poly.type
_entity_poly.pdbx_seq_one_letter_code
_entity_poly.pdbx_strand_id
1 'polypeptide(L)' 'AHWTQEEDADDTWYGLRLFSVDGTQFRAPDTPALAEHFHYIKHSKNRHTEYPIVRLCALSSLRSRLIHHVA' A
#
# COMPACT_ATOMS: atom_id res chain seq x y z
N ALA A 1 1.96 -14.31 10.70
CA ALA A 1 2.50 -14.39 9.33
C ALA A 1 2.18 -15.75 8.71
N HIS A 2 0.90 -16.06 8.50
CA HIS A 2 0.42 -17.37 8.05
C HIS A 2 0.04 -17.38 6.56
N TRP A 3 -0.14 -16.19 5.96
CA TRP A 3 -0.73 -16.02 4.63
C TRP A 3 0.24 -16.29 3.48
N THR A 4 1.55 -16.24 3.73
CA THR A 4 2.61 -16.38 2.72
C THR A 4 3.39 -17.69 2.82
N GLN A 5 3.04 -18.59 3.76
CA GLN A 5 3.89 -19.73 4.09
C GLN A 5 3.58 -21.02 3.33
N GLU A 6 2.43 -21.16 2.66
CA GLU A 6 2.06 -22.46 2.07
C GLU A 6 1.95 -22.51 0.55
N GLU A 7 1.44 -21.48 -0.14
CA GLU A 7 1.09 -21.67 -1.57
C GLU A 7 2.19 -21.27 -2.57
N ASP A 8 3.10 -20.36 -2.23
CA ASP A 8 4.02 -19.73 -3.20
C ASP A 8 5.51 -19.80 -2.79
N ALA A 9 5.90 -20.72 -1.91
CA ALA A 9 7.29 -20.80 -1.43
C ALA A 9 8.31 -21.04 -2.57
N ASP A 10 7.85 -21.74 -3.62
CA ASP A 10 8.65 -22.14 -4.79
C ASP A 10 8.43 -21.25 -6.04
N ASP A 11 7.45 -20.32 -6.04
CA ASP A 11 7.26 -19.35 -7.13
C ASP A 11 8.29 -18.24 -7.01
N THR A 12 9.49 -18.51 -7.54
CA THR A 12 10.63 -17.60 -7.52
C THR A 12 11.05 -17.22 -8.94
N TRP A 13 11.56 -16.00 -9.08
CA TRP A 13 12.17 -15.52 -10.31
C TRP A 13 13.67 -15.39 -10.09
N TYR A 14 14.46 -16.27 -10.72
CA TYR A 14 15.91 -16.39 -10.49
C TYR A 14 16.28 -16.52 -8.98
N GLY A 15 15.48 -17.26 -8.21
CA GLY A 15 15.69 -17.46 -6.77
C GLY A 15 15.22 -16.30 -5.88
N LEU A 16 14.58 -15.26 -6.45
CA LEU A 16 13.99 -14.14 -5.72
C LEU A 16 12.47 -14.27 -5.61
N ARG A 17 11.91 -13.93 -4.44
CA ARG A 17 10.46 -13.78 -4.28
C ARG A 17 10.04 -12.40 -4.77
N LEU A 18 9.00 -12.38 -5.61
CA LEU A 18 8.45 -11.16 -6.16
C LEU A 18 7.15 -10.79 -5.43
N PHE A 19 7.09 -9.56 -4.93
CA PHE A 19 5.89 -8.98 -4.35
C PHE A 19 5.55 -7.69 -5.06
N SER A 20 4.26 -7.44 -5.28
CA SER A 20 3.80 -6.09 -5.58
C SER A 20 3.57 -5.33 -4.29
N VAL A 21 3.84 -4.03 -4.36
CA VAL A 21 3.42 -3.07 -3.36
C VAL A 21 2.29 -2.28 -3.98
N ASP A 22 1.11 -2.40 -3.40
CA ASP A 22 -0.02 -1.53 -3.75
C ASP A 22 -0.47 -0.72 -2.54
N GLY A 23 -0.95 0.49 -2.82
CA GLY A 23 -1.33 1.47 -1.84
C GLY A 23 -2.72 2.02 -2.10
N THR A 24 -3.61 1.92 -1.12
CA THR A 24 -4.92 2.57 -1.16
C THR A 24 -5.00 3.66 -0.10
N GLN A 25 -5.67 4.78 -0.44
CA GLN A 25 -5.95 5.85 0.49
C GLN A 25 -7.36 5.73 1.05
N PHE A 26 -7.46 5.79 2.38
CA PHE A 26 -8.70 5.84 3.12
C PHE A 26 -8.90 7.23 3.72
N ARG A 27 -10.15 7.65 3.78
CA ARG A 27 -10.58 8.87 4.46
C ARG A 27 -10.97 8.48 5.88
N ALA A 28 -10.43 9.16 6.87
CA ALA A 28 -10.84 8.99 8.26
C ALA A 28 -11.93 10.02 8.61
N PRO A 29 -12.86 9.69 9.53
CA PRO A 29 -13.78 10.69 10.09
C PRO A 29 -13.02 11.88 10.68
N ASP A 30 -13.53 13.09 10.47
CA ASP A 30 -12.93 14.32 10.97
C ASP A 30 -13.23 14.51 12.46
N THR A 31 -12.40 13.88 13.29
CA THR A 31 -12.48 14.00 14.76
C THR A 31 -11.12 14.44 15.30
N PRO A 32 -11.07 15.17 16.43
CA PRO A 32 -9.80 15.64 17.00
C PRO A 32 -8.78 14.52 17.22
N ALA A 33 -9.23 13.36 17.72
CA ALA A 33 -8.37 12.20 17.97
C ALA A 33 -7.76 11.62 16.68
N LEU A 34 -8.55 11.50 15.61
CA LEU A 34 -8.05 10.96 14.33
C LEU A 34 -7.23 11.98 13.55
N ALA A 35 -7.55 13.27 13.68
CA ALA A 35 -6.75 14.36 13.12
C ALA A 35 -5.38 14.46 13.79
N GLU A 36 -5.30 14.26 15.11
CA GLU A 36 -4.04 14.18 15.83
C GLU A 36 -3.24 12.94 15.41
N HIS A 37 -3.89 11.79 15.21
CA HIS A 37 -3.20 10.54 14.88
C HIS A 37 -2.75 10.44 13.41
N PHE A 38 -3.61 10.78 12.46
CA PHE A 38 -3.35 10.59 11.02
C PHE A 38 -2.95 11.87 10.30
N HIS A 39 -3.24 13.04 10.88
CA HIS A 39 -2.98 14.35 10.31
C HIS A 39 -3.71 14.67 9.01
N TYR A 40 -3.85 15.96 8.74
CA TYR A 40 -4.30 16.46 7.45
C TYR A 40 -3.12 16.62 6.50
N ILE A 41 -3.36 16.37 5.21
CA ILE A 41 -2.34 16.64 4.19
C ILE A 41 -2.40 18.13 3.86
N LYS A 42 -1.27 18.84 4.03
CA LYS A 42 -1.17 20.27 3.69
C LYS A 42 -0.86 20.44 2.21
N HIS A 43 -1.68 21.23 1.52
CA HIS A 43 -1.44 21.63 0.12
C HIS A 43 -0.74 23.00 0.04
N SER A 44 -0.87 23.83 1.07
CA SER A 44 -0.15 25.10 1.23
C SER A 44 -0.02 25.46 2.71
N LYS A 45 0.60 26.60 3.04
CA LYS A 45 0.72 27.06 4.44
C LYS A 45 -0.64 27.18 5.15
N ASN A 46 -1.68 27.56 4.41
CA ASN A 46 -3.02 27.85 4.96
C ASN A 46 -4.11 26.89 4.47
N ARG A 47 -3.77 25.83 3.72
CA ARG A 47 -4.74 24.88 3.19
C ARG A 47 -4.32 23.45 3.46
N HIS A 48 -5.26 22.64 3.93
CA HIS A 48 -5.11 21.21 4.12
C HIS A 48 -6.36 20.48 3.63
N THR A 49 -6.29 19.15 3.58
CA THR A 49 -7.44 18.28 3.26
C THR A 49 -8.56 18.46 4.27
N GLU A 50 -9.81 18.31 3.85
CA GLU A 50 -11.00 18.48 4.72
C GLU A 50 -11.11 17.41 5.82
N TYR A 51 -10.42 16.28 5.66
CA TYR A 51 -10.38 15.17 6.61
C TYR A 51 -8.98 14.58 6.69
N PRO A 52 -8.65 13.85 7.78
CA PRO A 52 -7.40 13.11 7.89
C PRO A 52 -7.36 11.95 6.89
N ILE A 53 -6.17 11.63 6.39
CA ILE A 53 -5.99 10.61 5.34
C ILE A 53 -5.06 9.51 5.85
N VAL A 54 -5.49 8.26 5.66
CA VAL A 54 -4.71 7.06 5.96
C VAL A 54 -4.27 6.42 4.67
N ARG A 55 -3.00 6.03 4.56
CA ARG A 55 -2.51 5.21 3.45
C ARG A 55 -2.28 3.79 3.95
N LEU A 56 -3.05 2.85 3.42
CA LEU A 56 -2.77 1.43 3.59
C LEU A 56 -1.81 1.01 2.48
N CYS A 57 -0.73 0.35 2.87
CA CYS A 57 0.22 -0.26 1.96
C CYS A 57 0.22 -1.76 2.24
N ALA A 58 0.02 -2.57 1.22
CA ALA A 58 0.03 -4.02 1.34
C ALA A 58 1.08 -4.62 0.40
N LEU A 59 1.77 -5.64 0.92
CA LEU A 59 2.54 -6.56 0.10
C LEU A 59 1.58 -7.63 -0.42
N SER A 60 1.49 -7.76 -1.74
CA SER A 60 0.70 -8.80 -2.40
C SER A 60 1.60 -9.70 -3.23
N SER A 61 1.29 -11.00 -3.23
CA SER A 61 1.99 -11.99 -4.06
C SER A 61 1.77 -11.65 -5.54
N LEU A 62 2.84 -11.50 -6.32
CA LEU A 62 2.78 -11.13 -7.73
C LEU A 62 2.69 -12.37 -8.63
N ARG A 63 1.54 -13.05 -8.59
CA ARG A 63 1.30 -14.27 -9.39
C ARG A 63 0.99 -13.98 -10.86
N SER A 64 0.27 -12.91 -11.13
CA SER A 64 -0.06 -12.48 -12.49
C SER A 64 1.03 -11.57 -13.02
N ARG A 65 1.75 -12.05 -14.04
CA ARG A 65 2.90 -11.36 -14.64
C ARG A 65 2.58 -10.95 -16.08
N LEU A 66 2.88 -9.68 -16.42
CA LEU A 66 2.85 -9.19 -17.80
C LEU A 66 4.28 -8.85 -18.21
N ILE A 67 4.76 -9.47 -19.29
CA ILE A 67 6.03 -9.13 -19.90
C ILE A 67 5.74 -8.27 -21.11
N HIS A 68 6.08 -6.99 -21.03
CA HIS A 68 5.81 -6.01 -22.09
C HIS A 68 6.81 -6.09 -23.25
N HIS A 69 8.04 -6.56 -23.02
CA HIS A 69 9.05 -6.71 -24.06
C HIS A 69 10.03 -7.83 -23.73
N VAL A 70 10.35 -8.66 -24.72
CA VAL A 70 11.46 -9.61 -24.70
C VAL A 70 12.41 -9.17 -25.81
N ALA A 71 13.70 -9.03 -25.48
CA ALA A 71 14.75 -8.65 -26.43
C ALA A 71 15.13 -9.80 -27.36
#